data_AF-A0A4R6QMZ8-F1
#
_entry.id   AF-A0A4R6QMZ8-F1
#
_cell.length_a   1.000
_cell.length_b   1.000
_cell.length_c   1.000
_cell.angle_alpha   90.00
_cell.angle_beta   90.00
_cell.angle_gamma   90.00
#
_symmetry.space_group_name_H-M   'P 1'
#
loop_
_entity.id
_entity.type
_entity.pdbx_description
1 polymer ?
#
loop_
_entity_poly.entity_id
_entity_poly.type
_entity_poly.pdbx_seq_one_letter_code
_entity_poly.pdbx_strand_id
1 'polypeptide(L)'
;MFIQILAALGLAICLLLGIRMCLSAPRQRRLDAVLRRWGYGLKARALGLYHWRATRRQAAREAEAAIERARKKGQWEGNVYRPESFDKKPRKPH
;
A
#
# COMPACT_ATOMS: atom_id res chain seq x y z
N MET A 1 5.90 22.63 -27.35
CA MET A 1 4.86 21.77 -26.75
C MET A 1 4.64 22.04 -25.26
N PHE A 2 5.68 22.11 -24.42
CA PHE A 2 5.52 22.34 -22.97
C PHE A 2 4.75 23.62 -22.61
N ILE A 3 5.01 24.73 -23.32
CA ILE A 3 4.32 26.01 -23.12
C ILE A 3 2.82 25.91 -23.44
N GLN A 4 2.45 25.16 -24.49
CA GLN A 4 1.04 24.95 -24.84
C GLN A 4 0.32 24.12 -23.78
N ILE A 5 0.99 23.14 -23.20
CA ILE A 5 0.46 22.33 -22.09
C ILE A 5 0.23 23.23 -20.86
N LEU A 6 1.20 24.07 -20.50
CA LEU A 6 1.06 25.00 -19.39
C LEU A 6 -0.05 26.02 -19.62
N ALA A 7 -0.16 26.57 -20.84
CA ALA A 7 -1.22 27.51 -21.19
C ALA A 7 -2.61 26.86 -21.13
N ALA A 8 -2.75 25.64 -21.66
CA ALA A 8 -4.01 24.88 -21.58
C ALA A 8 -4.38 24.55 -20.14
N LEU A 9 -3.40 24.16 -19.31
CA LEU A 9 -3.61 23.84 -17.91
C LEU A 9 -3.98 25.10 -17.09
N GLY A 10 -3.33 26.22 -17.35
CA GLY A 10 -3.68 27.52 -16.77
C GLY A 10 -5.10 27.95 -17.13
N LEU A 11 -5.47 27.84 -18.42
CA LEU A 11 -6.82 28.15 -18.90
C LEU A 11 -7.87 27.25 -18.24
N ALA A 12 -7.60 25.94 -18.12
CA ALA A 12 -8.49 25.01 -17.44
C ALA A 12 -8.69 25.39 -15.96
N ILE A 13 -7.62 25.76 -15.26
CA ILE A 13 -7.72 26.25 -13.86
C ILE A 13 -8.56 27.53 -13.78
N CYS A 14 -8.35 28.49 -14.68
CA CYS A 14 -9.13 29.73 -14.73
C CYS A 14 -10.62 29.45 -14.93
N LEU A 15 -10.98 28.56 -15.86
CA LEU A 15 -12.37 28.15 -16.07
C LEU A 15 -12.97 27.47 -14.85
N LEU A 16 -12.24 26.57 -14.21
CA LEU A 16 -12.68 25.91 -12.97
C LEU A 16 -12.94 26.93 -11.85
N LEU A 17 -12.07 27.92 -11.70
CA LEU A 17 -12.24 29.00 -10.73
C LEU A 17 -13.49 29.84 -11.04
N GLY A 18 -13.67 30.22 -12.31
CA GLY A 18 -14.85 30.96 -12.77
C GLY A 18 -16.16 30.20 -12.52
N ILE A 19 -16.20 28.91 -12.88
CA ILE A 19 -17.34 28.03 -12.60
C ILE A 19 -17.60 27.97 -11.09
N ARG A 20 -16.55 27.83 -10.26
CA ARG A 20 -16.68 27.82 -8.81
C ARG A 20 -17.29 29.11 -8.27
N MET A 21 -16.89 30.27 -8.79
CA MET A 21 -17.44 31.57 -8.39
C MET A 21 -18.91 31.73 -8.80
N CYS A 22 -19.30 31.23 -9.97
CA CYS A 22 -20.70 31.24 -10.41
C CYS A 22 -21.58 30.25 -9.65
N LEU A 23 -21.01 29.28 -8.93
CA LEU A 23 -21.76 28.34 -8.12
C LEU A 23 -22.06 28.95 -6.74
N SER A 24 -23.34 29.10 -6.45
CA SER A 24 -23.87 29.50 -5.14
C SER A 24 -23.43 28.53 -4.03
N ALA A 25 -23.22 29.04 -2.81
CA ALA A 25 -22.79 28.30 -1.62
C ALA A 25 -23.39 26.89 -1.40
N PRO A 26 -24.71 26.63 -1.61
CA PRO A 26 -25.26 25.28 -1.45
C PRO A 26 -24.73 24.27 -2.50
N ARG A 27 -24.46 24.71 -3.74
CA ARG A 27 -23.89 23.84 -4.79
C ARG A 27 -22.39 23.60 -4.56
N GLN A 28 -21.67 24.59 -4.06
CA GLN A 28 -20.26 24.43 -3.67
C GLN A 28 -20.08 23.35 -2.60
N ARG A 29 -20.93 23.32 -1.56
CA ARG A 29 -20.84 22.30 -0.51
C ARG A 29 -21.01 20.87 -1.05
N ARG A 30 -21.90 20.67 -2.02
CA ARG A 30 -22.09 19.36 -2.67
C ARG A 30 -20.89 18.97 -3.51
N LEU A 31 -20.36 19.89 -4.30
CA LEU A 31 -19.15 19.65 -5.08
C LEU A 31 -17.94 19.38 -4.18
N ASP A 32 -17.74 20.18 -3.14
CA ASP A 32 -16.65 19.97 -2.17
C ASP A 32 -16.77 18.61 -1.47
N ALA A 33 -17.99 18.15 -1.17
CA ALA A 33 -18.19 16.81 -0.59
C ALA A 33 -17.79 15.69 -1.57
N VAL A 34 -18.14 15.81 -2.85
CA VAL A 34 -17.72 14.84 -3.88
C VAL A 34 -16.22 14.91 -4.11
N LEU A 35 -15.66 16.12 -4.24
CA LEU A 35 -14.22 16.34 -4.42
C LEU A 35 -13.42 15.78 -3.25
N ARG A 36 -13.88 15.98 -2.01
CA ARG A 36 -13.25 15.40 -0.82
C ARG A 36 -13.28 13.87 -0.89
N ARG A 37 -14.42 13.26 -1.22
CA ARG A 37 -14.54 11.80 -1.33
C ARG A 37 -13.58 11.22 -2.38
N TRP A 38 -13.49 11.86 -3.54
CA TRP A 38 -12.56 11.47 -4.60
C TRP A 38 -11.11 11.74 -4.21
N GLY A 39 -10.83 12.88 -3.59
CA GLY A 39 -9.52 13.30 -3.12
C GLY A 39 -8.96 12.36 -2.05
N TYR A 40 -9.79 11.88 -1.11
CA TYR A 40 -9.37 10.87 -0.13
C TYR A 40 -8.99 9.54 -0.79
N GLY A 41 -9.78 9.08 -1.76
CA GLY A 41 -9.47 7.85 -2.52
C GLY A 41 -8.17 7.97 -3.33
N LEU A 42 -7.98 9.12 -4.00
CA LEU A 42 -6.77 9.38 -4.78
C LEU A 42 -5.54 9.52 -3.88
N LYS A 43 -5.67 10.24 -2.75
CA LYS A 43 -4.60 10.40 -1.75
C LYS A 43 -4.23 9.07 -1.12
N ALA A 44 -5.19 8.22 -0.78
CA ALA A 44 -4.93 6.88 -0.25
C ALA A 44 -4.16 6.01 -1.27
N ARG A 45 -4.54 6.06 -2.55
CA ARG A 45 -3.82 5.36 -3.63
C ARG A 45 -2.41 5.93 -3.85
N ALA A 46 -2.26 7.25 -3.88
CA ALA A 46 -0.97 7.91 -4.02
C ALA A 46 -0.04 7.58 -2.84
N LEU A 47 -0.56 7.62 -1.61
CA LEU A 47 0.17 7.20 -0.42
C LEU A 47 0.52 5.71 -0.47
N GLY A 48 -0.38 4.84 -0.92
CA GLY A 48 -0.10 3.42 -1.11
C GLY A 48 1.02 3.16 -2.12
N LEU A 49 1.02 3.88 -3.24
CA LEU A 49 2.09 3.84 -4.25
C LEU A 49 3.42 4.40 -3.73
N TYR A 50 3.37 5.50 -2.98
CA TYR A 50 4.56 6.10 -2.36
C TYR A 50 5.16 5.19 -1.29
N HIS A 51 4.32 4.63 -0.42
CA HIS A 51 4.72 3.74 0.65
C HIS A 51 5.00 2.31 0.17
N TRP A 52 4.65 1.93 -1.05
CA TRP A 52 4.95 0.61 -1.64
C TRP A 52 6.42 0.22 -1.39
N ARG A 53 7.35 1.16 -1.65
CA ARG A 53 8.79 0.93 -1.45
C ARG A 53 9.14 0.72 0.03
N ALA A 54 8.47 1.41 0.95
CA ALA A 54 8.66 1.24 2.39
C ALA A 54 8.07 -0.09 2.90
N THR A 55 6.88 -0.47 2.44
CA THR A 55 6.22 -1.74 2.81
C THR A 55 6.97 -2.95 2.26
N ARG A 56 7.57 -2.88 1.06
CA ARG A 56 8.43 -3.97 0.56
C ARG A 56 9.65 -4.21 1.46
N ARG A 57 10.24 -3.16 2.02
CA ARG A 57 11.37 -3.28 2.95
C ARG A 57 10.95 -3.83 4.31
N GLN A 58 9.73 -3.55 4.75
CA GLN A 58 9.18 -4.15 5.99
C GLN A 58 8.92 -5.64 5.79
N ALA A 59 8.27 -6.04 4.70
CA ALA A 59 8.01 -7.45 4.38
C ALA A 59 9.31 -8.27 4.26
N ALA A 60 10.37 -7.72 3.66
CA ALA A 60 11.67 -8.38 3.58
C ALA A 60 12.29 -8.62 4.97
N ARG A 61 12.21 -7.63 5.86
CA ARG A 61 12.74 -7.74 7.24
C ARG A 61 11.97 -8.75 8.08
N GLU A 62 10.65 -8.78 7.95
CA GLU A 62 9.80 -9.75 8.65
C GLU A 62 10.06 -11.19 8.19
N ALA A 63 10.26 -11.39 6.88
CA ALA A 63 10.63 -12.68 6.32
C ALA A 63 12.01 -13.15 6.81
N GLU A 64 13.01 -12.27 6.79
CA GLU A 64 14.35 -12.57 7.27
C GLU A 64 14.37 -12.91 8.76
N ALA A 65 13.61 -12.16 9.59
CA ALA A 65 13.42 -12.46 11.00
C ALA A 65 12.68 -13.79 11.27
N ALA A 66 11.80 -14.23 10.36
CA ALA A 66 11.16 -15.54 10.45
C ALA A 66 12.15 -16.69 10.15
N ILE A 67 12.98 -16.52 9.11
CA ILE A 67 14.03 -17.47 8.73
C ILE A 67 15.06 -17.59 9.87
N GLU A 68 15.50 -16.48 10.45
CA GLU A 68 16.48 -16.49 11.54
C GLU A 68 15.93 -17.20 12.79
N ARG A 69 14.65 -16.99 13.12
CA ARG A 69 13.97 -17.71 14.21
C ARG A 69 13.90 -19.21 13.95
N ALA A 70 13.60 -19.64 12.72
CA ALA A 70 13.59 -21.05 12.34
C ALA A 70 15.00 -21.67 12.39
N ARG A 71 16.03 -20.89 12.03
CA ARG A 71 17.44 -21.31 12.12
C ARG A 71 17.92 -21.48 13.55
N LYS A 72 17.51 -20.59 14.48
CA LYS A 72 17.89 -20.66 15.90
C LYS A 72 17.12 -21.71 16.71
N LYS A 73 15.90 -22.08 16.30
CA LYS A 73 15.03 -23.02 17.05
C LYS A 73 15.04 -24.47 16.52
N GLY A 74 15.73 -24.78 15.43
CA GLY A 74 15.69 -26.10 14.78
C GLY A 74 17.01 -26.85 14.84
N GLN A 75 16.98 -28.14 15.18
CA GLN A 75 18.04 -29.07 14.78
C GLN A 75 17.78 -29.44 13.32
N TRP A 76 18.64 -28.96 12.43
CA TRP A 76 18.56 -29.22 10.99
C TRP A 76 19.47 -30.39 10.65
N GLU A 77 18.90 -31.51 10.20
CA GLU A 77 19.62 -32.62 9.57
C GLU A 77 19.59 -32.39 8.04
N GLY A 78 20.61 -31.71 7.51
CA GLY A 78 20.62 -31.33 6.09
C GLY A 78 19.44 -30.41 5.70
N ASN A 79 18.69 -30.76 4.66
CA ASN A 79 17.52 -29.98 4.18
C ASN A 79 16.21 -30.30 4.93
N VAL A 80 16.24 -31.16 5.94
CA VAL A 80 15.03 -31.61 6.65
C VAL A 80 15.00 -30.97 8.04
N TYR A 81 13.94 -30.19 8.29
CA TYR A 81 13.63 -29.69 9.63
C TYR A 81 13.06 -30.84 10.46
N ARG A 82 13.78 -31.31 11.49
CA ARG A 82 13.29 -32.32 12.44
C ARG A 82 12.97 -31.63 13.77
N PRO A 83 11.70 -31.33 14.06
CA PRO A 83 11.32 -30.80 15.37
C PRO A 83 11.41 -31.91 16.44
N GLU A 84 11.98 -31.61 17.62
CA GLU A 84 12.16 -32.54 18.75
C GLU A 84 10.87 -33.25 19.20
N SER A 85 9.70 -32.73 18.82
CA SER A 85 8.40 -33.34 19.12
C SER A 85 8.13 -34.66 18.38
N PHE A 86 8.92 -35.00 17.36
CA PHE A 86 8.75 -36.24 16.58
C PHE A 86 9.54 -37.45 17.11
N ASP A 87 10.34 -37.32 18.17
CA ASP A 87 11.02 -38.46 18.83
C ASP A 87 10.07 -39.39 19.62
N LYS A 88 8.76 -39.28 19.41
CA LYS A 88 7.80 -40.30 19.83
C LYS A 88 7.87 -41.49 18.87
N LYS A 89 8.80 -42.41 19.20
CA LYS A 89 8.96 -43.78 18.71
C LYS A 89 7.78 -44.27 17.84
N PRO A 90 7.97 -44.57 16.53
CA PRO A 90 6.88 -45.04 15.69
C PRO A 90 6.30 -46.34 16.26
N ARG A 91 5.00 -46.31 16.54
CA ARG A 91 4.23 -47.48 16.98
C ARG A 91 4.15 -48.41 15.78
N LYS A 92 4.85 -49.55 15.83
CA LYS A 92 4.84 -50.54 14.75
C LYS A 92 3.38 -50.96 14.47
N PRO A 93 2.92 -50.92 13.20
CA PRO A 93 1.68 -51.59 12.85
C PRO A 93 1.89 -53.10 12.98
N HIS A 94 0.94 -53.75 13.64
CA HIS A 94 0.84 -55.18 13.86
C HIS A 94 0.35 -55.86 12.59
#